data_AF-A0A1U8B568-F1
#
_entry.id   AF-A0A1U8B568-F1
#
_cell.length_a   1.000
_cell.length_b   1.000
_cell.length_c   1.000
_cell.angle_alpha   90.00
_cell.angle_beta   90.00
_cell.angle_gamma   90.00
#
_symmetry.space_group_name_H-M   'P 1'
#
loop_
_entity.id
_entity.type
_entity.pdbx_description
1 polymer ?
#
loop_
_entity_poly.entity_id
_entity_poly.type
_entity_poly.pdbx_seq_one_letter_code
_entity_poly.pdbx_strand_id
1 'polypeptide(L)'
;MKVEVALRDLIQSDYAKKNNVITSALTQSEIRDIILGAENRGNRQQRLRSRQKKQASLQLSQQGQQMCMVMNLLSPPQVHMSNRLLGPKMIGV
;
A
#
# COMPACT_ATOMS: atom_id res chain seq x y z
N MET A 1 -10.94 35.64 18.97
CA MET A 1 -11.03 34.31 18.31
C MET A 1 -11.50 33.15 19.20
N LYS A 2 -11.66 33.29 20.54
CA LYS A 2 -12.06 32.16 21.42
C LYS A 2 -13.38 31.48 21.04
N VAL A 3 -14.37 32.27 20.59
CA VAL A 3 -15.72 31.76 20.25
C VAL A 3 -15.70 30.91 18.98
N GLU A 4 -14.93 31.29 17.96
CA GLU A 4 -14.82 30.54 16.71
C GLU A 4 -14.22 29.15 16.92
N VAL A 5 -13.17 29.07 17.74
CA VAL A 5 -12.54 27.79 18.12
C VAL A 5 -13.54 26.93 18.91
N ALA A 6 -14.24 27.51 19.88
CA ALA A 6 -15.23 26.78 20.67
C ALA A 6 -16.39 26.24 19.81
N LEU A 7 -16.88 27.02 18.84
CA LEU A 7 -17.92 26.59 17.90
C LEU A 7 -17.43 25.46 16.98
N ARG A 8 -16.21 25.59 16.45
CA ARG A 8 -15.59 24.54 15.63
C ARG A 8 -15.50 23.22 16.42
N ASP A 9 -14.99 23.29 17.64
CA ASP A 9 -14.77 22.11 18.48
C ASP A 9 -16.10 21.47 18.90
N LEU A 10 -17.15 22.26 19.17
CA LEU A 10 -18.50 21.79 19.45
C LEU A 10 -19.08 21.00 18.26
N ILE A 11 -19.05 21.59 17.06
CA ILE A 11 -19.55 20.96 15.83
C ILE A 11 -18.78 19.66 15.54
N GLN A 12 -17.45 19.69 15.67
CA GLN A 12 -16.60 18.54 15.40
C GLN A 12 -16.81 17.40 16.40
N SER A 13 -16.98 17.72 17.69
CA SER A 13 -17.30 16.76 18.75
C SER A 13 -18.65 16.07 18.50
N ASP A 14 -19.68 16.84 18.16
CA ASP A 14 -21.01 16.28 17.90
C ASP A 14 -21.02 15.40 16.65
N TYR A 15 -20.33 15.82 15.60
CA TYR A 15 -20.18 15.02 14.39
C TYR A 15 -19.43 13.70 14.68
N ALA A 16 -18.33 13.76 15.43
CA ALA A 16 -17.54 12.61 15.85
C ALA A 16 -18.38 11.59 16.63
N LYS A 17 -19.19 12.04 17.60
CA LYS A 17 -20.09 11.19 18.37
C LYS A 17 -21.17 10.55 17.50
N LYS A 18 -21.86 11.33 16.65
CA LYS A 18 -22.95 10.82 15.78
C LYS A 18 -22.48 9.77 14.78
N ASN A 19 -21.23 9.88 14.30
CA ASN A 19 -20.70 9.03 13.25
C ASN A 19 -19.68 8.01 13.74
N ASN A 20 -19.46 7.91 15.06
CA ASN A 20 -18.45 7.04 15.68
C ASN A 20 -17.04 7.23 15.08
N VAL A 21 -16.61 8.48 14.94
CA VAL A 21 -15.33 8.84 14.30
C VAL A 21 -14.45 9.60 15.28
N ILE A 22 -13.14 9.35 15.24
CA ILE A 22 -12.16 10.03 16.09
C ILE A 22 -11.82 11.39 15.46
N THR A 23 -11.90 12.47 16.23
CA THR A 23 -11.64 13.85 15.75
C THR A 23 -10.22 14.03 15.20
N SER A 24 -9.22 13.38 15.80
CA SER A 24 -7.82 13.42 15.35
C SER A 24 -7.57 12.75 14.00
N ALA A 25 -8.50 11.92 13.52
CA ALA A 25 -8.40 11.26 12.22
C ALA A 25 -8.92 12.13 11.05
N LEU A 26 -9.55 13.27 11.35
CA LEU A 26 -10.12 14.17 10.34
C LEU A 26 -9.03 15.07 9.75
N THR A 27 -8.95 15.09 8.42
CA THR A 27 -8.09 16.02 7.67
C THR A 27 -8.68 17.43 7.64
N GLN A 28 -7.86 18.45 7.37
CA GLN A 28 -8.33 19.84 7.32
C GLN A 28 -9.46 20.06 6.30
N SER A 29 -9.38 19.40 5.13
CA SER A 29 -10.44 19.44 4.13
C SER A 29 -11.73 18.80 4.64
N GLU A 30 -11.64 17.69 5.38
CA GLU A 30 -12.83 17.05 5.96
C GLU A 30 -13.46 17.90 7.07
N ILE A 31 -12.64 18.57 7.90
CA ILE A 31 -13.13 19.52 8.91
C ILE A 31 -13.89 20.66 8.23
N ARG A 32 -13.36 21.21 7.14
CA ARG A 32 -14.03 22.23 6.33
C ARG A 32 -15.36 21.73 5.77
N ASP A 33 -15.39 20.54 5.18
CA ASP A 33 -16.61 19.97 4.58
C ASP A 33 -17.69 19.71 5.64
N ILE A 34 -17.31 19.27 6.85
CA ILE A 34 -18.24 19.08 7.98
C ILE A 34 -18.86 20.41 8.41
N ILE A 35 -18.05 21.47 8.57
CA ILE A 35 -18.52 22.79 9.02
C ILE A 35 -19.40 23.45 7.95
N LEU A 36 -19.06 23.29 6.67
CA LEU A 36 -19.83 23.83 5.56
C LEU A 36 -21.08 23.00 5.21
N GLY A 37 -21.28 21.85 5.85
CA GLY A 37 -22.40 20.94 5.54
C GLY A 37 -22.30 20.26 4.18
N ALA A 38 -21.11 20.23 3.57
CA ALA A 38 -20.86 19.52 2.31
C ALA A 38 -20.87 18.01 2.58
N GLU A 39 -21.66 17.27 1.81
CA GLU A 39 -22.02 15.88 2.09
C GLU A 39 -20.81 14.93 2.11
N ASN A 40 -20.26 14.68 3.30
CA ASN A 40 -19.13 13.78 3.53
C ASN A 40 -19.58 12.32 3.84
N ARG A 41 -20.72 11.88 3.29
CA ARG A 41 -21.30 10.55 3.60
C ARG A 41 -20.75 9.41 2.74
N GLY A 42 -20.42 9.65 1.47
CA GLY A 42 -20.09 8.58 0.53
C GLY A 42 -18.66 8.05 0.60
N ASN A 43 -17.67 8.91 0.84
CA ASN A 43 -16.29 8.57 0.48
C ASN A 43 -15.40 8.13 1.66
N ARG A 44 -15.87 8.17 2.91
CA ARG A 44 -15.01 7.84 4.06
C ARG A 44 -14.77 6.34 4.22
N GLN A 45 -15.82 5.51 4.13
CA GLN A 45 -15.64 4.05 4.10
C GLN A 45 -14.84 3.62 2.87
N GLN A 46 -15.04 4.27 1.73
CA GLN A 46 -14.27 4.01 0.53
C GLN A 46 -12.79 4.39 0.71
N ARG A 47 -12.49 5.55 1.30
CA ARG A 47 -11.12 5.96 1.68
C ARG A 47 -10.47 5.00 2.66
N LEU A 48 -11.20 4.54 3.68
CA LEU A 48 -10.69 3.57 4.66
C LEU A 48 -10.37 2.24 3.98
N ARG A 49 -11.29 1.73 3.14
CA ARG A 49 -11.08 0.51 2.33
C ARG A 49 -9.90 0.67 1.36
N SER A 50 -9.76 1.82 0.73
CA SER A 50 -8.65 2.12 -0.19
C SER A 50 -7.31 2.16 0.54
N ARG A 51 -7.24 2.75 1.75
CA ARG A 51 -6.02 2.73 2.58
C ARG A 51 -5.65 1.32 3.02
N GLN A 52 -6.62 0.53 3.48
CA GLN A 52 -6.39 -0.87 3.86
C GLN A 52 -5.92 -1.72 2.67
N LYS A 53 -6.59 -1.60 1.51
CA LYS A 53 -6.16 -2.28 0.27
C LYS A 53 -4.73 -1.90 -0.13
N LYS A 54 -4.38 -0.62 -0.03
CA LYS A 54 -3.04 -0.13 -0.40
C LYS A 54 -1.95 -0.62 0.57
N GLN A 55 -2.25 -0.73 1.86
CA GLN A 55 -1.33 -1.33 2.83
C GLN A 55 -1.13 -2.83 2.56
N ALA A 56 -2.21 -3.57 2.31
CA ALA A 56 -2.12 -4.99 1.99
C ALA A 56 -1.33 -5.25 0.70
N SER A 57 -1.53 -4.42 -0.35
CA SER A 57 -0.77 -4.56 -1.60
C SER A 57 0.74 -4.28 -1.44
N LEU A 58 1.11 -3.33 -0.57
CA LEU A 58 2.52 -3.05 -0.27
C LEU A 58 3.20 -4.22 0.43
N GLN A 59 2.50 -4.89 1.36
CA GLN A 59 3.03 -6.09 2.04
C GLN A 59 3.20 -7.27 1.07
N LEU A 60 2.20 -7.52 0.21
CA LEU A 60 2.29 -8.56 -0.82
C LEU A 60 3.43 -8.29 -1.81
N SER A 61 3.64 -7.04 -2.21
CA SER A 61 4.76 -6.66 -3.08
C SER A 61 6.12 -6.88 -2.43
N GLN A 62 6.26 -6.57 -1.13
CA GLN A 62 7.49 -6.85 -0.38
C GLN A 62 7.74 -8.35 -0.23
N GLN A 63 6.71 -9.14 0.04
CA GLN A 63 6.83 -10.61 0.07
C GLN A 63 7.19 -11.17 -1.31
N GLY A 64 6.61 -10.65 -2.39
CA GLY A 64 6.96 -11.05 -3.76
C GLY A 64 8.41 -10.75 -4.11
N GLN A 65 8.93 -9.58 -3.71
CA GLN A 65 10.35 -9.24 -3.86
C GLN A 65 11.24 -10.17 -3.02
N GLN A 66 10.88 -10.47 -1.77
CA GLN A 66 11.62 -11.41 -0.93
C GLN A 66 11.64 -12.82 -1.54
N MET A 67 10.50 -13.31 -2.06
CA MET A 67 10.40 -14.62 -2.69
C MET A 67 11.29 -14.73 -3.93
N CYS A 68 11.37 -13.68 -4.77
CA CYS A 68 12.26 -13.64 -5.93
C CYS A 68 13.74 -13.72 -5.52
N MET A 69 14.13 -13.01 -4.45
CA MET A 69 15.49 -13.05 -3.90
C MET A 69 15.86 -14.46 -3.41
N VAL A 70 14.93 -15.15 -2.73
CA VAL A 70 15.15 -16.52 -2.23
C VAL A 70 15.27 -17.52 -3.37
N MET A 71 14.44 -17.42 -4.42
CA MET A 71 14.56 -18.30 -5.59
C MET A 71 15.90 -18.13 -6.32
N ASN A 72 16.42 -16.91 -6.39
CA ASN A 72 17.71 -16.65 -7.03
C ASN A 72 18.89 -17.24 -6.22
N LEU A 73 18.77 -17.29 -4.88
CA LEU A 73 19.76 -17.90 -3.99
C LEU A 73 19.71 -19.44 -3.98
N LEU A 74 18.55 -20.04 -4.28
CA LEU A 74 18.39 -21.51 -4.37
C LEU A 74 18.62 -22.06 -5.79
N SER A 75 18.86 -21.21 -6.78
CA SER A 75 19.08 -21.65 -8.16
C SER A 75 20.48 -22.26 -8.31
N PRO A 76 20.60 -23.50 -8.83
CA PRO A 76 21.91 -24.13 -9.03
C PRO A 76 22.74 -23.29 -10.02
N PRO A 77 24.08 -23.23 -9.86
CA PRO A 77 24.93 -22.48 -10.77
C PRO A 77 24.76 -23.05 -12.19
N GLN A 78 24.28 -22.21 -13.11
CA GLN A 78 24.14 -22.57 -14.51
C GLN A 78 25.55 -22.76 -15.11
N VAL A 79 25.97 -24.00 -15.24
CA VAL A 79 27.20 -24.35 -15.99
C VAL A 79 26.96 -24.07 -17.47
N HIS A 80 27.53 -22.98 -17.95
CA HIS A 80 27.53 -22.62 -19.36
C HIS A 80 28.36 -23.65 -20.13
N MET A 81 27.71 -24.64 -20.75
CA MET A 81 28.39 -25.62 -21.60
C MET A 81 28.88 -24.94 -22.88
N SER A 82 30.14 -24.52 -22.86
CA SER A 82 30.85 -24.04 -24.05
C SER A 82 31.08 -25.21 -24.99
N ASN A 83 30.34 -25.27 -26.10
CA ASN A 83 30.50 -26.28 -27.14
C ASN A 83 31.81 -26.01 -27.91
N ARG A 84 32.94 -26.50 -27.39
CA ARG A 84 34.27 -26.34 -27.99
C ARG A 84 34.75 -27.67 -28.55
N LEU A 85 34.54 -27.83 -29.86
CA LEU A 85 35.38 -28.52 -30.86
C LEU A 85 36.34 -29.60 -30.34
N LEU A 86 36.06 -30.87 -30.67
CA LEU A 86 37.08 -31.89 -30.89
C LEU A 86 36.75 -32.65 -32.19
N GLY A 87 37.59 -32.42 -33.20
CA GLY A 87 37.53 -33.05 -34.53
C GLY A 87 37.97 -34.52 -34.55
N PRO A 88 38.07 -35.13 -35.75
CA PRO A 88 38.01 -36.57 -35.93
C PRO A 88 39.35 -37.24 -35.63
N LYS A 89 39.33 -38.37 -34.90
CA LYS A 89 40.46 -39.32 -34.87
C LYS A 89 40.06 -40.64 -35.51
N MET A 90 40.58 -40.79 -36.73
CA MET A 90 40.98 -42.02 -37.41
C MET A 90 41.21 -43.21 -36.47
N ILE A 91 40.51 -44.32 -36.72
CA ILE A 91 40.99 -45.66 -36.37
C ILE A 91 40.75 -46.52 -37.61
N GLY A 92 41.84 -46.85 -38.29
CA GLY A 92 41.86 -47.96 -39.21
C GLY A 92 42.11 -49.25 -38.45
N VAL A 93 41.34 -50.29 -38.76
CA VAL A 93 41.79 -51.67 -39.01
C VAL A 93 40.81 -52.27 -40.01
#